data_AF-A0A6I4SRL7-F1
#
_entry.id   AF-A0A6I4SRL7-F1
#
_cell.length_a   1.000
_cell.length_b   1.000
_cell.length_c   1.000
_cell.angle_alpha   90.00
_cell.angle_beta   90.00
_cell.angle_gamma   90.00
#
_symmetry.space_group_name_H-M   'P 1'
#
loop_
_entity.id
_entity.type
_entity.pdbx_description
1 polymer ?
#
loop_
_entity_poly.entity_id
_entity_poly.type
_entity_poly.pdbx_seq_one_letter_code
_entity_poly.pdbx_strand_id
1 'polypeptide(L)'
;MSEVKLSIAGRDYTVACAEGEEAHVISLGGLIDEKLGQLRGSLSSSESQNLLFGALFLADELHEARKTAASATAKLEAQSGIVANAEREANLAKGKQDDLKLTVARLEEELDGLQSAQQRQSAEANDIRIELESLREKTDAAISEKETLASQVAQLTRERDTLIKQIQSKDLLLERANALVQESKARAAPVSAQVLASSGDLAGDPELAPSLERFADLLENCADKLESKAPAS
;
A
#
# COMPACT_ATOMS: atom_id res chain seq x y z
N MET A 1 -61.07 -53.68 -58.93
CA MET A 1 -61.98 -54.11 -57.83
C MET A 1 -61.67 -55.56 -57.55
N SER A 2 -61.14 -55.84 -56.37
CA SER A 2 -60.67 -57.17 -55.98
C SER A 2 -61.69 -57.81 -55.04
N GLU A 3 -61.84 -59.14 -55.07
CA GLU A 3 -62.72 -59.88 -54.17
C GLU A 3 -61.91 -60.90 -53.37
N VAL A 4 -62.22 -60.98 -52.07
CA VAL A 4 -61.57 -61.89 -51.13
C VAL A 4 -62.63 -62.80 -50.51
N LYS A 5 -62.34 -64.09 -50.44
CA LYS A 5 -63.14 -65.06 -49.68
C LYS A 5 -62.60 -65.18 -48.26
N LEU A 6 -63.46 -64.98 -47.28
CA LEU A 6 -63.18 -65.11 -45.85
C LEU A 6 -63.97 -66.28 -45.29
N SER A 7 -63.35 -67.12 -44.46
CA SER A 7 -64.08 -68.15 -43.71
C SER A 7 -64.16 -67.73 -42.25
N ILE A 8 -65.37 -67.51 -41.73
CA ILE A 8 -65.61 -67.01 -40.38
C ILE A 8 -66.67 -67.90 -39.71
N ALA A 9 -66.35 -68.45 -38.55
CA ALA A 9 -67.19 -69.38 -37.78
C ALA A 9 -67.71 -70.57 -38.61
N GLY A 10 -66.90 -71.03 -39.57
CA GLY A 10 -67.24 -72.15 -40.46
C GLY A 10 -68.14 -71.78 -41.64
N ARG A 11 -68.25 -70.49 -42.00
CA ARG A 11 -69.00 -69.99 -43.16
C ARG A 11 -68.13 -69.13 -44.06
N ASP A 12 -68.34 -69.25 -45.36
CA ASP A 12 -67.60 -68.50 -46.36
C ASP A 12 -68.36 -67.23 -46.78
N TYR A 13 -67.68 -66.09 -46.72
CA TYR A 13 -68.16 -64.77 -47.13
C TYR A 13 -67.26 -64.22 -48.23
N THR A 14 -67.85 -63.61 -49.27
CA THR A 14 -67.10 -62.87 -50.28
C THR A 14 -67.20 -61.38 -50.00
N VAL A 15 -66.07 -60.71 -49.81
CA VAL A 15 -66.00 -59.27 -49.53
C VAL A 15 -65.23 -58.58 -50.65
N ALA A 16 -65.83 -57.53 -51.21
CA ALA A 16 -65.16 -56.65 -52.16
C ALA A 16 -64.18 -55.73 -51.43
N CYS A 17 -62.95 -55.61 -51.92
CA CYS A 17 -61.91 -54.77 -51.35
C CYS A 17 -61.14 -54.00 -52.42
N ALA A 18 -60.40 -52.99 -51.98
CA ALA A 18 -59.51 -52.24 -52.86
C ALA A 18 -58.31 -53.10 -53.28
N GLU A 19 -57.76 -52.83 -54.46
CA GLU A 19 -56.56 -53.51 -54.96
C GLU A 19 -55.38 -53.22 -54.01
N GLY A 20 -54.77 -54.28 -53.49
CA GLY A 20 -53.66 -54.20 -52.53
C GLY A 20 -54.07 -54.33 -51.06
N GLU A 21 -55.35 -54.30 -50.70
CA GLU A 21 -55.84 -54.50 -49.33
C GLU A 21 -56.22 -55.95 -49.01
N GLU A 22 -56.06 -56.88 -49.96
CA GLU A 22 -56.56 -58.24 -49.83
C GLU A 22 -56.03 -58.94 -48.58
N ALA A 23 -54.71 -58.81 -48.33
CA ALA A 23 -54.06 -59.40 -47.16
C ALA A 23 -54.59 -58.80 -45.84
N HIS A 24 -54.89 -57.50 -45.82
CA HIS A 24 -55.44 -56.84 -44.64
C HIS A 24 -56.85 -57.36 -44.34
N VAL A 25 -57.72 -57.43 -45.36
CA VAL A 25 -59.09 -57.95 -45.21
C VAL A 25 -59.09 -59.41 -44.77
N ILE A 26 -58.18 -60.25 -45.30
CA ILE A 26 -57.97 -61.64 -44.84
C ILE A 26 -57.60 -61.66 -43.36
N SER A 27 -56.63 -60.85 -42.93
CA SER A 27 -56.22 -60.81 -41.52
C SER A 27 -57.33 -60.35 -40.57
N LEU A 28 -58.14 -59.35 -40.98
CA LEU A 28 -59.30 -58.90 -40.20
C LEU A 28 -60.37 -60.00 -40.09
N GLY A 29 -60.63 -60.73 -41.17
CA GLY A 29 -61.52 -61.89 -41.15
C GLY A 29 -61.03 -62.97 -40.19
N GLY A 30 -59.73 -63.27 -40.21
CA GLY A 30 -59.10 -64.21 -39.28
C GLY A 30 -59.22 -63.79 -37.81
N LEU A 31 -59.07 -62.50 -37.51
CA LEU A 31 -59.29 -61.97 -36.15
C LEU A 31 -60.73 -62.16 -35.69
N ILE A 32 -61.71 -61.91 -36.57
CA ILE A 32 -63.13 -62.13 -36.24
C ILE A 32 -63.38 -63.62 -35.96
N ASP A 33 -62.85 -64.52 -36.79
CA ASP A 33 -62.97 -65.98 -36.58
C ASP A 33 -62.32 -66.42 -35.25
N GLU A 34 -61.15 -65.87 -34.92
CA GLU A 34 -60.46 -66.15 -33.65
C GLU A 34 -61.31 -65.72 -32.44
N LYS A 35 -61.89 -64.50 -32.47
CA LYS A 35 -62.76 -64.01 -31.39
C LYS A 35 -64.02 -64.86 -31.22
N LEU A 36 -64.66 -65.25 -32.32
CA LEU A 36 -65.79 -66.18 -32.28
C LEU A 36 -65.35 -67.58 -31.81
N GLY A 37 -64.11 -67.97 -32.12
CA GLY A 37 -63.44 -69.16 -31.61
C GLY A 37 -63.34 -69.18 -30.07
N GLN A 38 -63.09 -68.04 -29.44
CA GLN A 38 -63.03 -67.94 -27.97
C GLN A 38 -64.42 -68.16 -27.33
N LEU A 39 -65.50 -68.01 -28.10
CA LEU A 39 -66.89 -68.19 -27.67
C LEU A 39 -67.47 -69.56 -28.05
N ARG A 40 -66.68 -70.52 -28.58
CA ARG A 40 -67.17 -71.81 -29.14
C ARG A 40 -68.07 -72.63 -28.20
N GLY A 41 -68.02 -72.41 -26.88
CA GLY A 41 -68.90 -73.04 -25.89
C GLY A 41 -70.26 -72.36 -25.66
N SER A 42 -70.46 -71.14 -26.19
CA SER A 42 -71.66 -70.31 -26.02
C SER A 42 -72.23 -69.78 -27.35
N LEU A 43 -71.77 -70.31 -28.49
CA LEU A 43 -72.31 -69.96 -29.80
C LEU A 43 -73.76 -70.45 -29.90
N SER A 44 -74.65 -69.57 -30.35
CA SER A 44 -76.04 -69.92 -30.59
C SER A 44 -76.21 -70.60 -31.95
N SER A 45 -77.37 -71.22 -32.17
CA SER A 45 -77.74 -71.77 -33.48
C SER A 45 -77.94 -70.67 -34.55
N SER A 46 -77.96 -69.40 -34.17
CA SER A 46 -78.16 -68.27 -35.07
C SER A 46 -76.84 -67.56 -35.39
N GLU A 47 -76.45 -67.63 -36.67
CA GLU A 47 -75.28 -66.94 -37.22
C GLU A 47 -75.27 -65.43 -36.94
N SER A 48 -76.41 -64.76 -37.12
CA SER A 48 -76.54 -63.32 -36.86
C SER A 48 -76.27 -62.96 -35.41
N GLN A 49 -76.61 -63.86 -34.49
CA GLN A 49 -76.38 -63.66 -33.06
C GLN A 49 -74.91 -63.90 -32.70
N ASN A 50 -74.27 -64.89 -33.30
CA ASN A 50 -72.82 -65.13 -33.14
C ASN A 50 -72.00 -63.94 -33.66
N LEU A 51 -72.30 -63.44 -34.85
CA LEU A 51 -71.65 -62.25 -35.41
C LEU A 51 -71.88 -61.00 -34.55
N LEU A 52 -73.08 -60.84 -33.97
CA LEU A 52 -73.36 -59.75 -33.03
C LEU A 52 -72.45 -59.83 -31.79
N PHE A 53 -72.26 -61.02 -31.21
CA PHE A 53 -71.34 -61.19 -30.08
C PHE A 53 -69.89 -60.92 -30.45
N GLY A 54 -69.44 -61.38 -31.61
CA GLY A 54 -68.09 -61.07 -32.12
C GLY A 54 -67.88 -59.57 -32.34
N ALA A 55 -68.87 -58.89 -32.92
CA ALA A 55 -68.84 -57.43 -33.13
C ALA A 55 -68.81 -56.66 -31.81
N LEU A 56 -69.59 -57.07 -30.81
CA LEU A 56 -69.58 -56.45 -29.47
C LEU A 56 -68.23 -56.67 -28.76
N PHE A 57 -67.64 -57.86 -28.87
CA PHE A 57 -66.36 -58.15 -28.26
C PHE A 57 -65.22 -57.31 -28.87
N LEU A 58 -65.17 -57.23 -30.20
CA LEU A 58 -64.21 -56.37 -30.90
C LEU A 58 -64.45 -54.87 -30.62
N ALA A 59 -65.71 -54.46 -30.46
CA ALA A 59 -66.04 -53.08 -30.08
C ALA A 59 -65.56 -52.75 -28.66
N ASP A 60 -65.67 -53.69 -27.72
CA ASP A 60 -65.17 -53.54 -26.35
C ASP A 60 -63.63 -53.45 -26.30
N GLU A 61 -62.93 -54.35 -27.01
CA GLU A 61 -61.47 -54.29 -27.12
C GLU A 61 -60.99 -52.98 -27.75
N LEU A 62 -61.65 -52.53 -28.82
CA LEU A 62 -61.35 -51.25 -29.45
C LEU A 62 -61.63 -50.08 -28.51
N HIS A 63 -62.70 -50.15 -27.71
CA HIS A 63 -63.02 -49.13 -26.71
C HIS A 63 -61.94 -49.04 -25.63
N GLU A 64 -61.54 -50.17 -25.04
CA GLU A 64 -60.49 -50.20 -24.02
C GLU A 64 -59.11 -49.84 -24.58
N ALA A 65 -58.77 -50.24 -25.81
CA ALA A 65 -57.54 -49.81 -26.48
C ALA A 65 -57.52 -48.29 -26.70
N ARG A 66 -58.63 -47.70 -27.17
CA ARG A 66 -58.75 -46.24 -27.35
C ARG A 66 -58.64 -45.49 -26.02
N LYS A 67 -59.28 -46.00 -24.98
CA LYS A 67 -59.21 -45.43 -23.62
C LYS A 67 -57.81 -45.49 -23.03
N THR A 68 -57.10 -46.61 -23.22
CA THR A 68 -55.71 -46.75 -22.80
C THR A 68 -54.78 -45.81 -23.57
N ALA A 69 -54.96 -45.71 -24.89
CA ALA A 69 -54.22 -44.77 -25.72
C ALA A 69 -54.46 -43.31 -25.29
N ALA A 70 -55.72 -42.92 -25.03
CA ALA A 70 -56.06 -41.59 -24.53
C ALA A 70 -55.45 -41.30 -23.14
N SER A 71 -55.39 -42.29 -22.25
CA SER A 71 -54.68 -42.16 -20.97
C SER A 71 -53.18 -42.00 -21.16
N ALA A 72 -52.58 -42.75 -22.07
CA ALA A 72 -51.15 -42.67 -22.37
C ALA A 72 -50.79 -41.32 -22.98
N THR A 73 -51.58 -40.79 -23.92
CA THR A 73 -51.36 -39.46 -24.50
C THR A 73 -51.48 -38.37 -23.44
N ALA A 74 -52.50 -38.42 -22.57
CA ALA A 74 -52.65 -37.45 -21.48
C ALA A 74 -51.47 -37.47 -20.51
N LYS A 75 -50.91 -38.66 -20.20
CA LYS A 75 -49.70 -38.78 -19.37
C LYS A 75 -48.47 -38.20 -20.06
N LEU A 76 -48.30 -38.46 -21.36
CA LEU A 76 -47.19 -37.92 -22.14
C LEU A 76 -47.25 -36.38 -22.23
N GLU A 77 -48.44 -35.82 -22.43
CA GLU A 77 -48.67 -34.38 -22.42
C GLU A 77 -48.34 -33.75 -21.05
N ALA A 78 -48.80 -34.38 -19.96
CA ALA A 78 -48.49 -33.94 -18.61
C ALA A 78 -46.98 -33.99 -18.33
N GLN A 79 -46.31 -35.06 -18.76
CA GLN A 79 -44.87 -35.23 -18.57
C GLN A 79 -44.06 -34.24 -19.42
N SER A 80 -44.49 -33.96 -20.65
CA SER A 80 -43.92 -32.90 -21.49
C SER A 80 -44.02 -31.52 -20.82
N GLY A 81 -45.17 -31.22 -20.19
CA GLY A 81 -45.34 -29.99 -19.42
C GLY A 81 -44.38 -29.87 -18.23
N ILE A 82 -44.14 -30.97 -17.51
CA ILE A 82 -43.17 -31.01 -16.41
C ILE A 82 -41.74 -30.77 -16.91
N VAL A 83 -41.34 -31.44 -18.00
CA VAL A 83 -40.01 -31.27 -18.59
C VAL A 83 -39.81 -29.83 -19.08
N ALA A 84 -40.79 -29.25 -19.77
CA ALA A 84 -40.72 -27.86 -20.23
C ALA A 84 -40.59 -26.85 -19.07
N ASN A 85 -41.27 -27.10 -17.95
CA ASN A 85 -41.13 -26.25 -16.77
C ASN A 85 -39.75 -26.43 -16.10
N ALA A 86 -39.28 -27.67 -15.97
CA ALA A 86 -37.95 -27.96 -15.43
C ALA A 86 -36.84 -27.32 -16.28
N GLU A 87 -36.96 -27.33 -17.61
CA GLU A 87 -36.03 -26.65 -18.52
C GLU A 87 -36.03 -25.13 -18.33
N ARG A 88 -37.21 -24.51 -18.15
CA ARG A 88 -37.31 -23.07 -17.87
C ARG A 88 -36.62 -22.72 -16.54
N GLU A 89 -36.84 -23.51 -15.50
CA GLU A 89 -36.20 -23.32 -14.20
C GLU A 89 -34.68 -23.51 -14.29
N ALA A 90 -34.20 -24.53 -15.00
CA ALA A 90 -32.78 -24.76 -15.23
C ALA A 90 -32.12 -23.59 -15.98
N ASN A 91 -32.78 -23.06 -17.00
CA ASN A 91 -32.29 -21.90 -17.75
C ASN A 91 -32.24 -20.64 -16.88
N LEU A 92 -33.25 -20.41 -16.04
CA LEU A 92 -33.26 -19.29 -15.09
C LEU A 92 -32.15 -19.44 -14.04
N ALA A 93 -31.94 -20.64 -13.51
CA ALA A 93 -30.88 -20.92 -12.54
C ALA A 93 -29.48 -20.67 -13.16
N LYS A 94 -29.29 -21.06 -14.42
CA LYS A 94 -28.05 -20.81 -15.17
C LYS A 94 -27.80 -19.31 -15.37
N GLY A 95 -28.84 -18.54 -15.74
CA GLY A 95 -28.73 -17.08 -15.85
C GLY A 95 -28.31 -16.43 -14.54
N LYS A 96 -28.94 -16.81 -13.41
CA LYS A 96 -28.54 -16.35 -12.08
C LYS A 96 -27.10 -16.72 -11.73
N GLN A 97 -26.64 -17.90 -12.14
CA GLN A 97 -25.26 -18.33 -11.90
C GLN A 97 -24.27 -17.46 -12.67
N ASP A 98 -24.60 -17.08 -13.91
CA ASP A 98 -23.74 -16.22 -14.73
C ASP A 98 -23.71 -14.79 -14.20
N ASP A 99 -24.85 -14.25 -13.74
CA ASP A 99 -24.90 -12.96 -13.03
C ASP A 99 -24.03 -12.98 -11.76
N LEU A 100 -24.13 -14.05 -10.95
CA LEU A 100 -23.31 -14.20 -9.75
C LEU A 100 -21.82 -14.25 -10.07
N LYS A 101 -21.40 -14.96 -11.13
CA LYS A 101 -19.99 -14.98 -11.55
C LYS A 101 -19.49 -13.58 -11.91
N LEU A 102 -20.29 -12.79 -12.61
CA LEU A 102 -19.93 -11.41 -12.93
C LEU A 102 -19.80 -10.54 -11.67
N THR A 103 -20.70 -10.70 -10.70
CA THR A 103 -20.59 -9.97 -9.42
C THR A 103 -19.35 -10.37 -8.64
N VAL A 104 -18.99 -11.66 -8.62
CA VAL A 104 -17.79 -12.15 -7.95
C VAL A 104 -16.54 -11.57 -8.61
N ALA A 105 -16.44 -11.63 -9.94
CA ALA A 105 -15.29 -11.05 -10.66
C ALA A 105 -15.11 -9.55 -10.38
N ARG A 106 -16.22 -8.79 -10.31
CA ARG A 106 -16.17 -7.37 -9.93
C ARG A 106 -15.68 -7.17 -8.50
N LEU A 107 -16.17 -7.96 -7.55
CA LEU A 107 -15.75 -7.86 -6.14
C LEU A 107 -14.28 -8.23 -5.96
N GLU A 108 -13.78 -9.21 -6.71
CA GLU A 108 -12.36 -9.57 -6.72
C GLU A 108 -11.50 -8.39 -7.21
N GLU A 109 -11.89 -7.72 -8.30
CA GLU A 109 -11.19 -6.53 -8.80
C GLU A 109 -11.22 -5.37 -7.78
N GLU A 110 -12.36 -5.13 -7.14
CA GLU A 110 -12.49 -4.11 -6.08
C GLU A 110 -11.60 -4.44 -4.87
N LEU A 111 -11.50 -5.71 -4.46
CA LEU A 111 -10.63 -6.17 -3.38
C LEU A 111 -9.15 -5.98 -3.72
N ASP A 112 -8.71 -6.34 -4.92
CA ASP A 112 -7.34 -6.15 -5.37
C ASP A 112 -6.95 -4.66 -5.41
N GLY A 113 -7.89 -3.82 -5.87
CA GLY A 113 -7.74 -2.36 -5.85
C GLY A 113 -7.57 -1.80 -4.44
N LEU A 114 -8.42 -2.24 -3.50
CA LEU A 114 -8.35 -1.83 -2.10
C LEU A 114 -7.07 -2.29 -1.41
N GLN A 115 -6.64 -3.54 -1.65
CA GLN A 115 -5.39 -4.06 -1.10
C GLN A 115 -4.18 -3.26 -1.62
N SER A 116 -4.15 -2.97 -2.91
CA SER A 116 -3.09 -2.15 -3.52
C SER A 116 -3.06 -0.74 -2.93
N ALA A 117 -4.22 -0.11 -2.74
CA ALA A 117 -4.33 1.20 -2.11
C ALA A 117 -3.86 1.18 -0.64
N GLN A 118 -4.25 0.14 0.11
CA GLN A 118 -3.82 -0.04 1.50
C GLN A 118 -2.29 -0.22 1.61
N GLN A 119 -1.69 -1.01 0.70
CA GLN A 119 -0.23 -1.19 0.67
C GLN A 119 0.49 0.13 0.42
N ARG A 120 0.02 0.94 -0.55
CA ARG A 120 0.57 2.28 -0.81
C ARG A 120 0.49 3.19 0.42
N GLN A 121 -0.68 3.27 1.05
CA GLN A 121 -0.85 4.06 2.27
C GLN A 121 0.06 3.57 3.40
N SER A 122 0.26 2.26 3.54
CA SER A 122 1.15 1.71 4.55
C SER A 122 2.61 2.05 4.29
N ALA A 123 3.03 2.08 3.01
CA ALA A 123 4.36 2.49 2.60
C ALA A 123 4.58 3.99 2.88
N GLU A 124 3.64 4.84 2.45
CA GLU A 124 3.66 6.28 2.75
C GLU A 124 3.72 6.55 4.26
N ALA A 125 2.94 5.82 5.06
CA ALA A 125 2.97 5.96 6.52
C ALA A 125 4.32 5.54 7.13
N ASN A 126 4.99 4.53 6.55
CA ASN A 126 6.32 4.11 6.99
C ASN A 126 7.38 5.15 6.60
N ASP A 127 7.31 5.70 5.39
CA ASP A 127 8.22 6.76 4.94
C ASP A 127 8.10 8.00 5.83
N ILE A 128 6.86 8.45 6.11
CA ILE A 128 6.60 9.56 7.03
C ILE A 128 7.16 9.28 8.43
N ARG A 129 7.03 8.05 8.93
CA ARG A 129 7.61 7.67 10.24
C ARG A 129 9.13 7.78 10.24
N ILE A 130 9.80 7.35 9.18
CA ILE A 130 11.26 7.45 9.03
C ILE A 130 11.68 8.92 8.98
N GLU A 131 10.99 9.75 8.20
CA GLU A 131 11.27 11.19 8.13
C GLU A 131 11.09 11.88 9.48
N LEU A 132 10.01 11.55 10.21
CA LEU A 132 9.77 12.10 11.55
C LEU A 132 10.87 11.71 12.53
N GLU A 133 11.37 10.48 12.47
CA GLU A 133 12.48 10.04 13.32
C GLU A 133 13.77 10.79 12.98
N SER A 134 14.09 10.95 11.68
CA SER A 134 15.25 11.74 11.26
C SER A 134 15.16 13.20 11.71
N LEU A 135 13.97 13.81 11.67
CA LEU A 135 13.75 15.17 12.14
C LEU A 135 13.90 15.29 13.65
N ARG A 136 13.48 14.28 14.42
CA ARG A 136 13.70 14.22 15.87
C ARG A 136 15.18 14.14 16.21
N GLU A 137 15.92 13.25 15.56
CA GLU A 137 17.38 13.14 15.75
C GLU A 137 18.09 14.46 15.43
N LYS A 138 17.71 15.14 14.34
CA LYS A 138 18.25 16.47 14.00
C LYS A 138 17.91 17.52 15.06
N THR A 139 16.70 17.45 15.63
CA THR A 139 16.26 18.37 16.67
C THR A 139 17.07 18.15 17.95
N ASP A 140 17.27 16.90 18.35
CA ASP A 140 18.07 16.53 19.53
C ASP A 140 19.54 16.92 19.36
N ALA A 141 20.11 16.69 18.17
CA ALA A 141 21.46 17.15 17.83
C ALA A 141 21.57 18.68 17.94
N ALA A 142 20.64 19.43 17.36
CA ALA A 142 20.64 20.90 17.44
C ALA A 142 20.46 21.42 18.88
N ILE A 143 19.67 20.74 19.72
CA ILE A 143 19.56 21.05 21.15
C ILE A 143 20.91 20.85 21.84
N SER A 144 21.58 19.72 21.60
CA SER A 144 22.90 19.45 22.18
C SER A 144 23.95 20.46 21.75
N GLU A 145 23.98 20.85 20.47
CA GLU A 145 24.85 21.88 19.94
C GLU A 145 24.57 23.23 20.62
N LYS A 146 23.30 23.61 20.76
CA LYS A 146 22.90 24.84 21.45
C LYS A 146 23.38 24.85 22.91
N GLU A 147 23.28 23.73 23.62
CA GLU A 147 23.78 23.61 25.00
C GLU A 147 25.30 23.77 25.08
N THR A 148 26.05 23.16 24.16
CA THR A 148 27.51 23.33 24.10
C THR A 148 27.89 24.78 23.82
N LEU A 149 27.26 25.44 22.84
CA LEU A 149 27.49 26.84 22.52
C LEU A 149 27.13 27.76 23.70
N ALA A 150 26.02 27.50 24.39
CA ALA A 150 25.64 28.25 25.58
C ALA A 150 26.71 28.14 26.69
N SER A 151 27.28 26.94 26.89
CA SER A 151 28.37 26.75 27.85
C SER A 151 29.65 27.50 27.46
N GLN A 152 30.01 27.51 26.17
CA GLN A 152 31.16 28.25 25.65
C GLN A 152 30.98 29.76 25.81
N VAL A 153 29.80 30.28 25.48
CA VAL A 153 29.46 31.70 25.68
C VAL A 153 29.57 32.06 27.16
N ALA A 154 29.09 31.21 28.07
CA ALA A 154 29.21 31.44 29.50
C ALA A 154 30.68 31.45 29.95
N GLN A 155 31.53 30.57 29.42
CA GLN A 155 32.98 30.57 29.70
C GLN A 155 33.65 31.86 29.20
N LEU A 156 33.45 32.23 27.93
CA LEU A 156 34.01 33.45 27.35
C LEU A 156 33.54 34.70 28.10
N THR A 157 32.30 34.70 28.59
CA THR A 157 31.78 35.78 29.43
C THR A 157 32.55 35.90 30.74
N ARG A 158 32.85 34.77 31.40
CA ARG A 158 33.68 34.75 32.63
C ARG A 158 35.11 35.22 32.34
N GLU A 159 35.72 34.74 31.26
CA GLU A 159 37.07 35.16 30.85
C GLU A 159 37.13 36.65 30.57
N ARG A 160 36.18 37.18 29.80
CA ARG A 160 36.03 38.63 29.58
C ARG A 160 35.95 39.39 30.90
N ASP A 161 35.11 38.95 31.85
CA ASP A 161 34.97 39.62 33.14
C ASP A 161 36.25 39.59 33.98
N THR A 162 37.02 38.50 33.90
CA THR A 162 38.35 38.44 34.55
C THR A 162 39.34 39.40 33.90
N LEU A 163 39.36 39.49 32.58
CA LEU A 163 40.23 40.42 31.84
C LEU A 163 39.86 41.88 32.14
N ILE A 164 38.56 42.21 32.19
CA ILE A 164 38.08 43.54 32.58
C ILE A 164 38.62 43.92 33.98
N LYS A 165 38.52 43.01 34.95
CA LYS A 165 39.06 43.23 36.30
C LYS A 165 40.59 43.43 36.30
N GLN A 166 41.32 42.69 35.47
CA GLN A 166 42.78 42.85 35.33
C GLN A 166 43.16 44.18 34.67
N ILE A 167 42.38 44.65 33.69
CA ILE A 167 42.59 45.96 33.05
C ILE A 167 42.37 47.06 34.10
N GLN A 168 41.25 47.01 34.82
CA GLN A 168 40.95 47.98 35.89
C GLN A 168 42.04 48.04 36.97
N SER A 169 42.62 46.89 37.36
CA SER A 169 43.70 46.88 38.34
C SER A 169 45.02 47.43 37.78
N LYS A 170 45.32 47.18 36.50
CA LYS A 170 46.48 47.79 35.81
C LYS A 170 46.32 49.30 35.65
N ASP A 171 45.13 49.77 35.30
CA ASP A 171 44.83 51.20 35.19
C ASP A 171 45.05 51.91 36.53
N LEU A 172 44.59 51.32 37.64
CA LEU A 172 44.83 51.84 38.99
C LEU A 172 46.33 51.92 39.33
N LEU A 173 47.12 50.89 38.95
CA LEU A 173 48.56 50.89 39.15
C LEU A 173 49.26 51.96 38.30
N LEU A 174 48.82 52.15 37.05
CA LEU A 174 49.33 53.20 36.16
C LEU A 174 49.04 54.60 36.73
N GLU A 175 47.83 54.84 37.22
CA GLU A 175 47.48 56.09 37.91
C GLU A 175 48.39 56.35 39.12
N ARG A 176 48.61 55.33 39.96
CA ARG A 176 49.51 55.44 41.11
C ARG A 176 50.96 55.69 40.72
N ALA A 177 51.46 55.00 39.69
CA ALA A 177 52.82 55.21 39.19
C ALA A 177 52.99 56.62 38.61
N ASN A 178 52.01 57.11 37.83
CA ASN A 178 51.99 58.47 37.32
C ASN A 178 51.99 59.50 38.46
N ALA A 179 51.21 59.28 39.51
CA ALA A 179 51.21 60.15 40.69
C ALA A 179 52.60 60.19 41.36
N LEU A 180 53.26 59.05 41.57
CA LEU A 180 54.62 58.98 42.11
C LEU A 180 55.65 59.67 41.20
N VAL A 181 55.53 59.53 39.88
CA VAL A 181 56.39 60.25 38.93
C VAL A 181 56.18 61.76 39.07
N GLN A 182 54.93 62.24 39.16
CA GLN A 182 54.66 63.65 39.39
C GLN A 182 55.20 64.14 40.74
N GLU A 183 55.08 63.35 41.81
CA GLU A 183 55.68 63.65 43.12
C GLU A 183 57.21 63.70 43.06
N SER A 184 57.85 62.76 42.36
CA SER A 184 59.31 62.75 42.17
C SER A 184 59.79 63.94 41.32
N LYS A 185 59.03 64.31 40.28
CA LYS A 185 59.28 65.49 39.45
C LYS A 185 59.10 66.77 40.26
N ALA A 186 58.10 66.82 41.14
CA ALA A 186 57.90 67.91 42.09
C ALA A 186 59.00 67.97 43.18
N ARG A 187 59.54 66.84 43.62
CA ARG A 187 60.71 66.75 44.53
C ARG A 187 62.04 67.07 43.84
N ALA A 188 62.15 66.87 42.53
CA ALA A 188 63.30 67.30 41.73
C ALA A 188 63.26 68.81 41.41
N ALA A 189 62.07 69.42 41.38
CA ALA A 189 61.90 70.86 41.15
C ALA A 189 62.67 71.78 42.15
N PRO A 190 62.78 71.50 43.46
CA PRO A 190 63.63 72.30 44.34
C PRO A 190 65.13 72.05 44.18
N VAL A 191 65.58 70.94 43.58
CA VAL A 191 67.01 70.70 43.31
C VAL A 191 67.46 71.41 42.02
N SER A 192 66.61 71.49 40.99
CA SER A 192 66.91 72.29 39.80
C SER A 192 66.93 73.80 40.07
N ALA A 193 66.18 74.29 41.07
CA ALA A 193 66.20 75.70 41.46
C ALA A 193 67.44 76.11 42.29
N GLN A 194 68.12 75.16 42.95
CA GLN A 194 69.33 75.44 43.75
C GLN A 194 70.64 75.30 42.96
N VAL A 195 70.65 74.51 41.87
CA VAL A 195 71.84 74.39 41.00
C VAL A 195 71.98 75.58 40.03
N LEU A 196 70.88 76.25 39.66
CA LEU A 196 70.91 77.43 38.77
C LEU A 196 71.27 78.76 39.47
N ALA A 197 71.45 78.77 40.80
CA ALA A 197 71.81 79.96 41.57
C ALA A 197 73.29 80.00 42.03
N SER A 198 74.13 79.03 41.65
CA SER A 198 75.55 78.98 42.03
C SER A 198 76.54 78.76 40.88
N SER A 199 76.10 78.76 39.62
CA SER A 199 76.96 78.60 38.43
C SER A 199 77.18 79.92 37.69
N GLY A 200 77.41 81.01 38.44
CA GLY A 200 77.67 82.35 37.90
C GLY A 200 79.14 82.74 37.78
N ASP A 201 80.10 81.92 38.21
CA ASP A 201 81.51 82.36 38.30
C ASP A 201 82.55 81.23 38.16
N LEU A 202 82.39 80.35 37.16
CA LEU A 202 83.34 79.24 36.89
C LEU A 202 84.04 79.34 35.52
N ALA A 203 83.93 80.47 34.82
CA ALA A 203 84.57 80.68 33.51
C ALA A 203 85.97 81.32 33.59
N GLY A 204 86.50 81.55 34.81
CA GLY A 204 87.79 82.24 35.04
C GLY A 204 88.84 81.44 35.82
N ASP A 205 88.58 80.17 36.17
CA ASP A 205 89.48 79.40 37.02
C ASP A 205 90.60 78.72 36.19
N PRO A 206 91.89 79.11 36.35
CA PRO A 206 93.00 78.62 35.52
C PRO A 206 93.34 77.13 35.74
N GLU A 207 92.75 76.44 36.73
CA GLU A 207 92.92 74.99 36.94
C GLU A 207 91.80 74.12 36.31
N LEU A 208 90.76 74.73 35.73
CA LEU A 208 89.64 74.01 35.13
C LEU A 208 90.02 73.30 33.82
N ALA A 209 90.86 73.92 32.99
CA ALA A 209 91.28 73.33 31.71
C ALA A 209 92.15 72.06 31.89
N PRO A 210 93.19 72.04 32.76
CA PRO A 210 93.96 70.83 33.02
C PRO A 210 93.15 69.70 33.68
N SER A 211 92.13 70.02 34.49
CA SER A 211 91.31 69.01 35.16
C SER A 211 90.28 68.38 34.23
N LEU A 212 89.72 69.13 33.28
CA LEU A 212 88.89 68.60 32.20
C LEU A 212 89.68 67.70 31.24
N GLU A 213 90.93 68.05 30.92
CA GLU A 213 91.81 67.23 30.08
C GLU A 213 92.14 65.90 30.77
N ARG A 214 92.50 65.92 32.06
CA ARG A 214 92.70 64.69 32.86
C ARG A 214 91.45 63.82 32.97
N PHE A 215 90.27 64.44 33.01
CA PHE A 215 89.01 63.71 33.09
C PHE A 215 88.65 63.09 31.73
N ALA A 216 88.92 63.79 30.62
CA ALA A 216 88.78 63.25 29.28
C ALA A 216 89.69 62.02 29.09
N ASP A 217 90.96 62.09 29.52
CA ASP A 217 91.88 60.94 29.50
C ASP A 217 91.35 59.77 30.34
N LEU A 218 90.71 60.05 31.49
CA LEU A 218 90.13 59.02 32.36
C LEU A 218 88.91 58.35 31.72
N LEU A 219 88.11 59.10 30.96
CA LEU A 219 86.99 58.57 30.19
C LEU A 219 87.46 57.74 28.99
N GLU A 220 88.48 58.19 28.27
CA GLU A 220 89.11 57.43 27.18
C GLU A 220 89.67 56.10 27.70
N ASN A 221 90.41 56.13 28.82
CA ASN A 221 90.90 54.91 29.47
C ASN A 221 89.78 53.98 29.98
N CYS A 222 88.61 54.52 30.36
CA CYS A 222 87.48 53.70 30.75
C CYS A 222 86.75 53.11 29.54
N ALA A 223 86.65 53.86 28.43
CA ALA A 223 86.11 53.37 27.17
C ALA A 223 86.98 52.23 26.61
N ASP A 224 88.30 52.39 26.58
CA ASP A 224 89.25 51.35 26.18
C ASP A 224 89.12 50.07 27.03
N LYS A 225 88.86 50.21 28.34
CA LYS A 225 88.63 49.08 29.25
C LYS A 225 87.27 48.41 29.07
N LEU A 226 86.27 49.11 28.55
CA LEU A 226 84.96 48.53 28.23
C LEU A 226 84.98 47.85 26.85
N GLU A 227 85.67 48.43 25.87
CA GLU A 227 85.85 47.83 24.54
C GLU A 227 86.78 46.60 24.59
N SER A 228 87.84 46.61 25.41
CA SER A 228 88.72 45.44 25.62
C SER A 228 88.13 44.34 26.52
N LYS A 229 86.97 44.57 27.15
CA LYS A 229 86.28 43.61 28.03
C LYS A 229 84.98 43.05 27.42
N ALA A 230 84.65 43.42 26.18
CA ALA A 230 83.61 42.76 25.41
C ALA A 230 84.14 41.45 24.80
N PRO A 231 83.65 40.26 25.22
CA PRO A 231 83.97 39.03 24.50
C PRO A 231 83.23 39.01 23.15
N ALA A 232 83.96 38.68 22.09
CA ALA A 232 83.38 38.34 20.79
C ALA A 232 82.44 37.14 20.94
N SER A 233 81.12 37.38 20.82
CA SER A 233 80.05 36.38 20.61
C SER A 233 78.79 37.08 20.11
#